data_AF-A0A961USY5-F1
#
_entry.id   AF-A0A961USY5-F1
#
_cell.length_a   1.000
_cell.length_b   1.000
_cell.length_c   1.000
_cell.angle_alpha   90.00
_cell.angle_beta   90.00
_cell.angle_gamma   90.00
#
_symmetry.space_group_name_H-M   'P 1'
#
loop_
_entity.id
_entity.type
_entity.pdbx_description
1 polymer ?
#
loop_
_entity_poly.entity_id
_entity_poly.type
_entity_poly.pdbx_seq_one_letter_code
_entity_poly.pdbx_strand_id
1 'polypeptide(L)'
;TVGRHDTLGGACATESNTVRYALEKKSMHACRDSFLLAVVENEQYGLTKRDIAHNINFFMNVPVTPQGGLTFSDGLSAAGRYVEMRAEMDVIVLISNCPQLNNPCNAYNPTPIEVLIWQKGA
;
A
#
# COMPACT_ATOMS: atom_id res chain seq x y z
N THR A 1 -16.39 -4.71 4.48
CA THR A 1 -15.46 -3.59 4.21
C THR A 1 -15.16 -2.82 5.50
N VAL A 2 -14.22 -1.85 5.51
CA VAL A 2 -13.91 -0.98 6.66
C VAL A 2 -14.34 0.48 6.46
N GLY A 3 -14.75 0.86 5.24
CA GLY A 3 -15.22 2.21 4.89
C GLY A 3 -14.14 3.30 4.94
N ARG A 4 -12.89 2.97 5.27
CA ARG A 4 -11.75 3.91 5.32
C ARG A 4 -10.52 3.29 4.66
N HIS A 5 -9.98 4.03 3.71
CA HIS A 5 -8.78 3.72 2.95
C HIS A 5 -8.06 5.06 2.72
N ASP A 6 -6.74 5.04 2.69
CA ASP A 6 -5.97 6.27 2.50
C ASP A 6 -5.56 6.43 1.03
N THR A 7 -5.75 7.64 0.51
CA THR A 7 -5.31 8.06 -0.82
C THR A 7 -4.44 9.32 -0.75
N LEU A 8 -3.97 9.73 0.44
CA LEU A 8 -3.14 10.91 0.61
C LEU A 8 -1.67 10.53 0.77
N GLY A 9 -1.39 9.49 1.56
CA GLY A 9 -0.04 8.98 1.75
C GLY A 9 0.47 8.23 0.52
N GLY A 10 1.72 8.47 0.16
CA GLY A 10 2.42 7.59 -0.78
C GLY A 10 2.84 6.27 -0.10
N ALA A 11 3.16 5.29 -0.93
CA ALA A 11 3.79 4.03 -0.52
C ALA A 11 5.00 4.29 0.38
N CYS A 12 5.18 3.49 1.44
CA CYS A 12 6.38 3.58 2.24
C CYS A 12 7.60 3.33 1.36
N ALA A 13 8.66 4.11 1.59
CA ALA A 13 9.89 4.06 0.84
C ALA A 13 11.09 4.07 1.78
N THR A 14 12.20 3.47 1.35
CA THR A 14 13.46 3.46 2.07
C THR A 14 13.86 4.87 2.53
N GLU A 15 13.77 5.87 1.65
CA GLU A 15 14.11 7.26 1.96
C GLU A 15 13.14 7.89 2.97
N SER A 16 11.84 7.57 2.87
CA SER A 16 10.86 8.08 3.83
C SER A 16 11.05 7.49 5.23
N ASN A 17 11.43 6.21 5.32
CA ASN A 17 11.65 5.52 6.58
C ASN A 17 12.91 6.05 7.28
N THR A 18 13.97 6.36 6.53
CA THR A 18 15.21 6.90 7.10
C THR A 18 15.01 8.32 7.64
N VAL A 19 14.25 9.16 6.94
CA VAL A 19 13.95 10.53 7.38
C VAL A 19 13.00 10.55 8.57
N ARG A 20 11.95 9.69 8.57
CA ARG A 20 10.89 9.75 9.60
C ARG A 20 11.24 9.01 10.88
N TYR A 21 12.04 7.95 10.81
CA TYR A 21 12.24 7.03 11.93
C TYR A 21 13.69 6.97 12.38
N ALA A 22 14.61 6.48 11.53
CA ALA A 22 16.04 6.45 11.81
C ALA A 22 16.85 5.97 10.58
N LEU A 23 18.14 6.33 10.48
CA LEU A 23 19.00 5.90 9.36
C LEU A 23 19.13 4.37 9.25
N GLU A 24 19.07 3.66 10.37
CA GLU A 24 19.15 2.20 10.48
C GLU A 24 17.98 1.51 9.76
N LYS A 25 16.90 2.24 9.47
CA LYS A 25 15.72 1.73 8.75
C LYS A 25 15.94 1.58 7.25
N LYS A 26 17.10 2.00 6.72
CA LYS A 26 17.43 1.98 5.30
C LYS A 26 17.31 0.60 4.64
N SER A 27 17.62 -0.47 5.37
CA SER A 27 17.60 -1.84 4.83
C SER A 27 16.28 -2.57 5.04
N MET A 28 15.30 -1.93 5.68
CA MET A 28 13.97 -2.53 5.86
C MET A 28 13.20 -2.52 4.54
N HIS A 29 12.41 -3.57 4.30
CA HIS A 29 11.53 -3.64 3.15
C HIS A 29 10.55 -2.46 3.11
N ALA A 30 10.24 -1.99 1.91
CA ALA A 30 9.31 -0.89 1.68
C ALA A 30 8.47 -1.15 0.41
N CYS A 31 7.22 -0.68 0.41
CA CYS A 31 6.29 -0.85 -0.71
C CYS A 31 6.84 -0.28 -2.01
N ARG A 32 7.52 0.87 -1.95
CA ARG A 32 8.12 1.49 -3.13
C ARG A 32 9.18 0.60 -3.78
N ASP A 33 9.94 -0.13 -2.97
CA ASP A 33 10.94 -1.06 -3.47
C ASP A 33 10.28 -2.30 -4.08
N SER A 34 9.20 -2.82 -3.47
CA SER A 34 8.38 -3.88 -4.07
C SER A 34 7.81 -3.48 -5.43
N PHE A 35 7.34 -2.23 -5.58
CA PHE A 35 6.82 -1.73 -6.85
C PHE A 35 7.90 -1.63 -7.92
N LEU A 36 9.10 -1.16 -7.55
CA LEU A 36 10.24 -1.09 -8.46
C LEU A 36 10.69 -2.49 -8.91
N LEU A 37 10.79 -3.44 -7.97
CA LEU A 37 11.11 -4.83 -8.27
C LEU A 37 10.11 -5.42 -9.27
N ALA A 38 8.81 -5.29 -8.99
CA ALA A 38 7.77 -5.82 -9.89
C ALA A 38 7.81 -5.20 -11.29
N VAL A 39 8.10 -3.90 -11.41
CA VAL A 39 8.26 -3.25 -12.73
C VAL A 39 9.48 -3.80 -13.47
N VAL A 40 10.61 -3.96 -12.79
CA VAL A 40 11.86 -4.47 -13.39
C VAL A 40 11.74 -5.94 -13.78
N GLU A 41 11.07 -6.75 -12.96
CA GLU A 41 10.89 -8.19 -13.20
C GLU A 41 9.84 -8.52 -14.27
N ASN A 42 9.09 -7.52 -14.75
CA ASN A 42 8.01 -7.71 -15.72
C ASN A 42 8.15 -6.79 -16.95
N GLU A 43 9.29 -6.90 -17.64
CA GLU A 43 9.62 -6.11 -18.84
C GLU A 43 8.57 -6.20 -19.95
N GLN A 44 7.79 -7.29 -20.01
CA GLN A 44 6.74 -7.48 -21.01
C GLN A 44 5.64 -6.41 -20.98
N TYR A 45 5.48 -5.69 -19.86
CA TYR A 45 4.52 -4.60 -19.76
C TYR A 45 5.08 -3.25 -20.25
N GLY A 46 6.36 -3.16 -20.57
CA GLY A 46 6.99 -1.94 -21.08
C GLY A 46 6.97 -0.76 -20.09
N LEU A 47 6.81 -1.05 -18.79
CA LEU A 47 6.73 -0.05 -17.74
C LEU A 47 8.12 0.32 -17.21
N THR A 48 8.25 1.54 -16.73
CA THR A 48 9.45 2.08 -16.11
C THR A 48 9.14 2.65 -14.73
N LYS A 49 10.18 3.05 -13.98
CA LYS A 49 10.03 3.76 -12.69
C LYS A 49 9.10 5.00 -12.80
N ARG A 50 9.03 5.64 -13.97
CA ARG A 50 8.22 6.84 -14.20
C ARG A 50 6.72 6.54 -14.19
N ASP A 51 6.35 5.30 -14.50
CA ASP A 51 4.96 4.86 -14.61
C ASP A 51 4.37 4.47 -13.24
N ILE A 52 5.20 4.37 -12.19
CA ILE A 52 4.75 4.15 -10.81
C ILE A 52 4.20 5.46 -10.23
N ALA A 53 2.91 5.67 -10.43
CA ALA A 53 2.13 6.80 -9.93
C ALA A 53 1.73 6.66 -8.44
N HIS A 54 0.79 7.50 -8.01
CA HIS A 54 0.21 7.48 -6.66
C HIS A 54 -0.59 6.19 -6.42
N ASN A 55 -0.48 5.63 -5.21
CA ASN A 55 -1.15 4.37 -4.85
C ASN A 55 -2.36 4.61 -3.95
N ILE A 56 -3.19 3.57 -3.80
CA ILE A 56 -4.23 3.50 -2.78
C ILE A 56 -3.70 2.63 -1.64
N ASN A 57 -3.75 3.12 -0.40
CA ASN A 57 -3.41 2.36 0.79
C ASN A 57 -4.69 1.73 1.36
N PHE A 58 -5.05 0.54 0.88
CA PHE A 58 -6.22 -0.17 1.40
C PHE A 58 -6.05 -0.51 2.89
N PHE A 59 -7.12 -0.31 3.67
CA PHE A 59 -7.22 -0.58 5.12
C PHE A 59 -6.39 0.34 6.02
N MET A 60 -5.56 1.21 5.44
CA MET A 60 -4.78 2.19 6.18
C MET A 60 -5.67 3.32 6.70
N ASN A 61 -5.48 3.70 7.97
CA ASN A 61 -6.27 4.72 8.64
C ASN A 61 -5.42 5.99 8.91
N VAL A 62 -5.65 7.03 8.10
CA VAL A 62 -4.96 8.32 8.21
C VAL A 62 -6.00 9.42 8.36
N PRO A 63 -6.49 9.69 9.59
CA PRO A 63 -7.45 10.77 9.81
C PRO A 63 -6.81 12.13 9.54
N VAL A 64 -7.55 12.98 8.83
CA VAL A 64 -7.18 14.38 8.58
C VAL A 64 -7.94 15.28 9.55
N THR A 65 -7.24 16.14 10.26
CA THR A 65 -7.86 17.12 11.17
C THR A 65 -8.38 18.33 10.39
N PRO A 66 -9.33 19.10 10.92
CA PRO A 66 -9.80 20.32 10.27
C PRO A 66 -8.70 21.36 9.99
N GLN A 67 -7.59 21.30 10.75
CA GLN A 67 -6.42 22.17 10.58
C GLN A 67 -5.43 21.63 9.53
N GLY A 68 -5.75 20.52 8.85
CA GLY A 68 -4.89 19.90 7.83
C GLY A 68 -3.81 18.98 8.40
N GLY A 69 -3.85 18.65 9.69
CA GLY A 69 -2.95 17.68 10.30
C GLY A 69 -3.31 16.24 9.89
N LEU A 70 -2.32 15.36 9.84
CA LEU A 70 -2.50 13.94 9.53
C LEU A 70 -1.66 13.07 10.46
N THR A 71 -2.20 11.93 10.86
CA THR A 71 -1.52 10.98 11.75
C THR A 71 -1.72 9.55 11.27
N PHE A 72 -0.72 8.70 11.46
CA PHE A 72 -0.91 7.26 11.29
C PHE A 72 -1.63 6.72 12.52
N SER A 73 -2.89 6.35 12.34
CA SER A 73 -3.68 5.71 13.39
C SER A 73 -3.72 4.21 13.18
N ASP A 74 -4.10 3.46 14.21
CA ASP A 74 -4.28 2.02 14.11
C ASP A 74 -5.25 1.66 12.98
N GLY A 75 -4.91 0.56 12.30
CA GLY A 75 -5.76 -0.06 11.29
C GLY A 75 -7.13 -0.40 11.88
N LEU A 76 -8.18 -0.14 11.11
CA LEU A 76 -9.57 -0.46 11.50
C LEU A 76 -10.02 -1.83 10.98
N SER A 77 -9.14 -2.52 10.24
CA SER A 77 -9.42 -3.83 9.65
C SER A 77 -9.24 -4.97 10.65
N ALA A 78 -9.90 -6.07 10.34
CA ALA A 78 -9.78 -7.35 11.01
C ALA A 78 -9.80 -8.45 9.95
N ALA A 79 -9.49 -9.69 10.32
CA ALA A 79 -9.60 -10.84 9.42
C ALA A 79 -11.00 -10.90 8.76
N GLY A 80 -11.04 -11.24 7.47
CA GLY A 80 -12.28 -11.30 6.68
C GLY A 80 -12.81 -9.96 6.18
N ARG A 81 -12.17 -8.82 6.49
CA ARG A 81 -12.48 -7.55 5.83
C ARG A 81 -11.88 -7.52 4.42
N TYR A 82 -12.68 -7.13 3.45
CA TYR A 82 -12.29 -7.09 2.05
C TYR A 82 -12.57 -5.73 1.40
N VAL A 83 -11.92 -5.51 0.26
CA VAL A 83 -12.24 -4.52 -0.77
C VAL A 83 -12.51 -5.31 -2.04
N GLU A 84 -13.59 -4.98 -2.73
CA GLU A 84 -13.92 -5.56 -4.03
C GLU A 84 -13.93 -4.44 -5.06
N MET A 85 -13.32 -4.70 -6.22
CA MET A 85 -13.23 -3.75 -7.30
C MET A 85 -13.64 -4.42 -8.60
N ARG A 86 -14.32 -3.66 -9.47
CA ARG A 86 -14.61 -4.08 -10.84
C ARG A 86 -13.63 -3.40 -11.78
N ALA A 87 -12.92 -4.20 -12.58
CA ALA A 87 -12.17 -3.67 -13.71
C ALA A 87 -13.17 -3.24 -14.81
N GLU A 88 -13.21 -1.95 -15.14
CA GLU A 88 -14.05 -1.41 -16.23
C GLU A 88 -13.39 -1.55 -17.62
N MET A 89 -12.11 -1.93 -17.65
CA MET A 89 -11.28 -2.17 -18.82
C MET A 89 -10.17 -3.17 -18.47
N ASP A 90 -9.36 -3.57 -19.45
CA ASP A 90 -8.15 -4.35 -19.18
C ASP A 90 -7.18 -3.54 -18.31
N VAL A 91 -6.74 -4.15 -17.21
CA VAL A 91 -5.87 -3.50 -16.21
C VAL A 91 -4.72 -4.39 -15.81
N ILE A 92 -3.60 -3.77 -15.48
CA ILE A 92 -2.49 -4.39 -14.75
C ILE A 92 -2.57 -3.87 -13.31
N VAL A 93 -2.66 -4.79 -12.35
CA VAL A 93 -2.77 -4.45 -10.93
C VAL A 93 -1.47 -4.82 -10.22
N LEU A 94 -0.88 -3.84 -9.54
CA LEU A 94 0.32 -3.98 -8.74
C LEU A 94 -0.04 -3.84 -7.25
N ILE A 95 0.22 -4.87 -6.46
CA ILE A 95 -0.07 -4.88 -5.02
C ILE A 95 1.22 -5.16 -4.25
N SER A 96 1.48 -4.38 -3.21
CA SER A 96 2.48 -4.68 -2.18
C SER A 96 1.76 -4.87 -0.86
N ASN A 97 1.97 -6.01 -0.20
CA ASN A 97 1.52 -6.20 1.17
C ASN A 97 2.46 -5.43 2.11
N CYS A 98 2.01 -4.29 2.63
CA CYS A 98 2.88 -3.30 3.26
C CYS A 98 3.65 -3.87 4.47
N PRO A 99 5.00 -3.87 4.43
CA PRO A 99 5.84 -4.48 5.47
C PRO A 99 6.18 -3.49 6.61
N GLN A 100 5.46 -2.38 6.75
CA GLN A 100 5.82 -1.31 7.68
C GLN A 100 5.83 -1.82 9.13
N LEU A 101 6.87 -1.50 9.91
CA LEU A 101 6.94 -1.86 11.33
C LEU A 101 7.25 -0.66 12.23
N ASN A 102 7.38 0.53 11.64
CA ASN A 102 7.81 1.73 12.36
C ASN A 102 6.64 2.63 12.77
N ASN A 103 5.39 2.26 12.44
CA ASN A 103 4.18 3.00 12.80
C ASN A 103 2.97 2.05 12.88
N PRO A 104 1.83 2.50 13.44
CA PRO A 104 0.71 1.61 13.77
C PRO A 104 -0.17 1.20 12.58
N CYS A 105 0.16 1.57 11.33
CA CYS A 105 -0.74 1.39 10.18
C CYS A 105 -1.17 -0.07 9.91
N ASN A 106 -0.39 -1.04 10.40
CA ASN A 106 -0.67 -2.47 10.34
C ASN A 106 -0.50 -3.14 11.72
N ALA A 107 -0.74 -2.38 12.79
CA ALA A 107 -0.59 -2.85 14.18
C ALA A 107 0.80 -3.45 14.49
N TYR A 108 1.84 -2.99 13.79
CA TYR A 108 3.22 -3.47 13.92
C TYR A 108 3.40 -4.98 13.62
N ASN A 109 2.40 -5.62 13.02
CA ASN A 109 2.40 -7.04 12.72
C ASN A 109 1.69 -7.30 11.37
N PRO A 110 2.40 -7.09 10.24
CA PRO A 110 1.83 -7.36 8.93
C PRO A 110 1.38 -8.82 8.82
N THR A 111 0.13 -9.02 8.40
CA THR A 111 -0.45 -10.34 8.16
C THR A 111 -0.56 -10.64 6.66
N PRO A 112 -0.66 -11.91 6.25
CA PRO A 112 -0.95 -12.25 4.86
C PRO A 112 -2.25 -11.60 4.36
N ILE A 113 -2.30 -11.32 3.05
CA ILE A 113 -3.50 -10.91 2.33
C ILE A 113 -3.83 -11.95 1.26
N GLU A 114 -5.10 -12.07 0.92
CA GLU A 114 -5.58 -12.89 -0.18
C GLU A 114 -6.06 -11.99 -1.32
N VAL A 115 -5.69 -12.35 -2.55
CA VAL A 115 -6.15 -11.66 -3.77
C VAL A 115 -6.90 -12.68 -4.60
N LEU A 116 -8.17 -12.40 -4.82
CA LEU A 116 -9.06 -13.21 -5.65
C LEU A 116 -9.38 -12.43 -6.93
N ILE A 117 -9.36 -13.12 -8.08
CA ILE A 117 -9.72 -12.57 -9.39
C ILE A 117 -10.74 -13.52 -10.01
N TRP A 118 -11.88 -12.98 -10.42
CA TRP A 118 -12.96 -13.78 -11.01
C TRP A 118 -13.68 -12.98 -12.09
N GLN A 119 -14.38 -13.70 -12.98
CA GLN A 119 -15.21 -13.08 -14.00
C GLN A 119 -16.53 -12.62 -13.40
N LYS A 120 -17.11 -11.54 -13.94
CA LYS A 120 -18.40 -11.02 -13.47
C LYS A 120 -19.49 -12.09 -13.63
N GLY A 121 -20.16 -12.44 -12.54
CA GLY A 121 -21.26 -13.41 -12.52
C GLY A 121 -20.83 -14.88 -12.43
N ALA A 122 -19.55 -15.14 -12.15
CA ALA A 122 -19.06 -16.44 -11.71
C ALA A 122 -19.46 -16.75 -10.26
#